data_AF-A0A2X2JCR8-F1
#
_entry.id   AF-A0A2X2JCR8-F1
#
_cell.length_a   1.000
_cell.length_b   1.000
_cell.length_c   1.000
_cell.angle_alpha   90.00
_cell.angle_beta   90.00
_cell.angle_gamma   90.00
#
_symmetry.space_group_name_H-M   'P 1'
#
loop_
_entity.id
_entity.type
_entity.pdbx_description
1 polymer ?
#
loop_
_entity_poly.entity_id
_entity_poly.type
_entity_poly.pdbx_seq_one_letter_code
_entity_poly.pdbx_strand_id
1 'polypeptide(L)'
;MSSQNFSIESVLFGIENIKGPIELVQFSNRLASHEGIMSFNRMAIVKFSNPQINKALPNGVPTDETLLIANEIGPYLDIYLCIRSGKSCCRIATAHFPGGELYIHDEYRHTILLNKLSDKQIKDLFNVVREDLSIIQPKAIFTEF
;
A
#
# COMPACT_ATOMS: atom_id res chain seq x y z
N MET A 1 15.79 -7.42 -17.32
CA MET A 1 14.63 -6.52 -17.32
C MET A 1 13.48 -7.24 -16.63
N SER A 2 13.18 -6.91 -15.38
CA SER A 2 12.01 -7.44 -14.68
C SER A 2 10.77 -6.84 -15.32
N SER A 3 10.01 -7.66 -16.04
CA SER A 3 8.66 -7.31 -16.49
C SER A 3 7.83 -6.93 -15.26
N GLN A 4 7.56 -5.65 -15.07
CA GLN A 4 6.73 -5.16 -13.96
C GLN A 4 5.36 -5.81 -14.06
N ASN A 5 5.07 -6.73 -13.13
CA ASN A 5 3.80 -7.45 -13.04
C ASN A 5 2.79 -6.73 -12.14
N PHE A 6 2.95 -5.42 -11.95
CA PHE A 6 2.06 -4.60 -11.16
C PHE A 6 2.09 -3.12 -11.62
N SER A 7 1.06 -2.38 -11.27
CA SER A 7 1.00 -0.92 -11.33
C SER A 7 0.63 -0.35 -9.97
N ILE A 8 1.07 0.87 -9.70
CA ILE A 8 0.80 1.61 -8.46
C ILE A 8 0.03 2.86 -8.83
N GLU A 9 -1.08 3.11 -8.14
CA GLU A 9 -1.91 4.27 -8.38
C GLU A 9 -2.23 4.98 -7.06
N SER A 10 -1.76 6.22 -6.92
CA SER A 10 -2.14 7.08 -5.80
C SER A 10 -3.65 7.32 -5.76
N VAL A 11 -4.22 7.20 -4.56
CA VAL A 11 -5.66 7.39 -4.29
C VAL A 11 -5.96 8.64 -3.48
N LEU A 12 -4.93 9.31 -2.96
CA LEU A 12 -5.10 10.58 -2.27
C LEU A 12 -5.08 11.72 -3.26
N PHE A 13 -5.76 12.81 -2.89
CA PHE A 13 -5.80 14.05 -3.64
C PHE A 13 -5.82 15.25 -2.69
N GLY A 14 -5.34 16.38 -3.19
CA GLY A 14 -5.18 17.60 -2.40
C GLY A 14 -3.86 17.61 -1.63
N ILE A 15 -3.15 18.75 -1.71
CA ILE A 15 -1.83 18.92 -1.09
C ILE A 15 -1.98 19.46 0.33
N GLU A 16 -2.84 20.46 0.53
CA GLU A 16 -3.05 21.11 1.82
C GLU A 16 -4.14 20.42 2.67
N ASN A 17 -5.12 19.80 2.01
CA ASN A 17 -6.20 19.06 2.65
C ASN A 17 -6.34 17.70 1.97
N ILE A 18 -5.51 16.77 2.42
CA ILE A 18 -5.42 15.41 1.88
C ILE A 18 -6.78 14.72 2.05
N LYS A 19 -7.35 14.32 0.91
CA LYS A 19 -8.61 13.60 0.81
C LYS A 19 -8.40 12.32 0.01
N GLY A 20 -9.32 11.39 0.14
CA GLY A 20 -9.30 10.13 -0.58
C GLY A 20 -10.66 9.46 -0.51
N PRO A 21 -10.84 8.31 -1.19
CA PRO A 21 -12.04 7.50 -1.05
C PRO A 21 -12.32 7.20 0.43
N ILE A 22 -13.52 7.53 0.91
CA ILE A 22 -13.85 7.51 2.35
C ILE A 22 -13.53 6.16 3.00
N GLU A 23 -13.78 5.06 2.30
CA GLU A 23 -13.54 3.73 2.83
C GLU A 23 -12.04 3.41 3.00
N LEU A 24 -11.20 3.85 2.06
CA LEU A 24 -9.75 3.69 2.11
C LEU A 24 -9.13 4.54 3.22
N VAL A 25 -9.62 5.77 3.35
CA VAL A 25 -9.21 6.69 4.42
C VAL A 25 -9.60 6.13 5.79
N GLN A 26 -10.84 5.64 5.95
CA GLN A 26 -11.28 5.00 7.19
C GLN A 26 -10.49 3.73 7.51
N PHE A 27 -10.23 2.88 6.51
CA PHE A 27 -9.39 1.71 6.70
C PHE A 27 -7.99 2.08 7.18
N SER A 28 -7.37 3.06 6.51
CA SER A 28 -6.00 3.46 6.81
C SER A 28 -5.87 4.16 8.16
N ASN A 29 -6.89 4.93 8.59
CA ASN A 29 -6.96 5.48 9.94
C ASN A 29 -7.03 4.39 11.01
N ARG A 30 -7.79 3.32 10.77
CA ARG A 30 -7.84 2.16 11.70
C ARG A 30 -6.51 1.44 11.76
N LEU A 31 -5.87 1.21 10.60
CA LEU A 31 -4.54 0.60 10.55
C LEU A 31 -3.53 1.46 11.30
N ALA A 32 -3.51 2.77 11.01
CA ALA A 32 -2.62 3.73 11.67
C ALA A 32 -2.78 3.71 13.20
N SER A 33 -4.03 3.71 13.68
CA SER A 33 -4.33 3.62 15.12
C SER A 33 -3.85 2.31 15.74
N HIS A 34 -3.98 1.18 15.03
CA HIS A 34 -3.56 -0.13 15.52
C HIS A 34 -2.03 -0.28 15.54
N GLU A 35 -1.35 0.28 14.55
CA GLU A 35 0.09 0.18 14.36
C GLU A 35 0.87 1.29 15.09
N GLY A 36 0.18 2.21 15.78
CA GLY A 36 0.82 3.36 16.43
C GLY A 36 1.38 4.41 15.45
N ILE A 37 0.91 4.40 14.21
CA ILE A 37 1.26 5.39 13.20
C ILE A 37 0.44 6.65 13.49
N MET A 38 1.10 7.77 13.80
CA MET A 38 0.39 9.02 14.12
C MET A 38 -0.47 9.56 12.98
N SER A 39 -0.06 9.34 11.73
CA SER A 39 -0.73 9.86 10.54
C SER A 39 -0.26 9.14 9.28
N PHE A 40 -1.04 9.21 8.19
CA PHE A 40 -0.54 8.93 6.85
C PHE A 40 -0.79 10.15 5.95
N ASN A 41 0.12 10.40 5.02
CA ASN A 41 0.00 11.48 4.04
C ASN A 41 0.15 11.01 2.58
N ARG A 42 0.38 9.70 2.38
CA ARG A 42 0.51 9.06 1.08
C ARG A 42 -0.25 7.74 1.09
N MET A 43 -0.97 7.43 0.01
CA MET A 43 -1.67 6.16 -0.14
C MET A 43 -1.87 5.82 -1.61
N ALA A 44 -1.65 4.56 -1.95
CA ALA A 44 -1.82 4.04 -3.29
C ALA A 44 -2.37 2.61 -3.31
N ILE A 45 -3.07 2.27 -4.38
CA ILE A 45 -3.48 0.89 -4.69
C ILE A 45 -2.40 0.24 -5.56
N VAL A 46 -2.06 -1.00 -5.24
CA VAL A 46 -1.20 -1.85 -6.06
C VAL A 46 -2.08 -2.83 -6.84
N LYS A 47 -2.04 -2.74 -8.17
CA LYS A 47 -2.78 -3.62 -9.08
C LYS A 47 -1.82 -4.61 -9.71
N PHE A 48 -2.03 -5.90 -9.52
CA PHE A 48 -1.19 -6.93 -10.11
C PHE A 48 -1.70 -7.40 -11.47
N SER A 49 -0.78 -7.77 -12.38
CA SER A 49 -1.14 -8.37 -13.66
C SER A 49 -1.85 -9.72 -13.49
N ASN A 50 -1.45 -10.48 -12.46
CA ASN A 50 -2.19 -11.66 -12.02
C ASN A 50 -3.25 -11.24 -10.97
N PRO A 51 -4.55 -11.29 -11.31
CA PRO A 51 -5.62 -10.88 -10.40
C PRO A 51 -5.86 -11.86 -9.26
N GLN A 52 -5.14 -12.98 -9.18
CA GLN A 52 -5.23 -13.96 -8.09
C GLN A 52 -4.21 -13.68 -6.96
N ILE A 53 -3.28 -12.75 -7.15
CA ILE A 53 -2.36 -12.34 -6.09
C ILE A 53 -3.15 -11.75 -4.93
N ASN A 54 -2.82 -12.19 -3.71
CA ASN A 54 -3.39 -11.72 -2.46
C ASN A 54 -4.91 -11.93 -2.29
N LYS A 55 -5.52 -12.84 -3.08
CA LYS A 55 -6.93 -13.22 -2.90
C LYS A 55 -7.09 -14.41 -1.97
N ALA A 56 -8.14 -14.41 -1.16
CA ALA A 56 -8.47 -15.54 -0.28
C ALA A 56 -9.17 -16.72 -0.98
N LEU A 57 -10.01 -16.46 -2.00
CA LEU A 57 -10.80 -17.49 -2.70
C LEU A 57 -10.90 -17.24 -4.21
N PRO A 58 -10.98 -18.30 -5.05
CA PRO A 58 -11.25 -18.13 -6.47
C PRO A 58 -12.64 -17.51 -6.66
N ASN A 59 -12.73 -16.39 -7.37
CA ASN A 59 -13.98 -15.62 -7.57
C ASN A 59 -14.60 -15.02 -6.28
N GLY A 60 -13.85 -14.96 -5.17
CA GLY A 60 -14.29 -14.25 -3.96
C GLY A 60 -14.57 -12.77 -4.24
N VAL A 61 -15.56 -12.20 -3.55
CA VAL A 61 -16.00 -10.81 -3.72
C VAL A 61 -14.80 -9.84 -3.61
N PRO A 62 -14.63 -8.89 -4.55
CA PRO A 62 -13.45 -8.06 -4.65
C PRO A 62 -13.48 -6.95 -3.59
N THR A 63 -13.00 -7.27 -2.39
CA THR A 63 -12.63 -6.24 -1.41
C THR A 63 -11.15 -6.30 -1.02
N ASP A 64 -10.37 -7.17 -1.70
CA ASP A 64 -8.94 -7.42 -1.48
C ASP A 64 -8.08 -6.42 -2.25
N GLU A 65 -8.06 -5.16 -1.79
CA GLU A 65 -7.14 -4.17 -2.32
C GLU A 65 -5.79 -4.32 -1.63
N THR A 66 -4.72 -4.51 -2.41
CA THR A 66 -3.38 -4.34 -1.88
C THR A 66 -3.06 -2.85 -1.87
N LEU A 67 -2.82 -2.30 -0.68
CA LEU A 67 -2.59 -0.89 -0.44
C LEU A 67 -1.16 -0.65 0.01
N LEU A 68 -0.60 0.44 -0.49
CA LEU A 68 0.53 1.12 0.10
C LEU A 68 0.00 2.29 0.90
N ILE A 69 0.35 2.35 2.19
CA ILE A 69 0.05 3.47 3.07
C ILE A 69 1.40 3.99 3.54
N ALA A 70 1.62 5.29 3.48
CA ALA A 70 2.89 5.85 3.86
C ALA A 70 2.76 7.17 4.62
N ASN A 71 3.76 7.39 5.47
CA ASN A 71 3.92 8.60 6.26
C ASN A 71 5.31 9.16 6.01
N GLU A 72 5.36 10.30 5.32
CA GLU A 72 6.58 11.04 5.08
C GLU A 72 6.71 12.18 6.10
N ILE A 73 7.80 12.21 6.85
CA ILE A 73 8.14 13.28 7.79
C ILE A 73 9.57 13.75 7.51
N GLY A 74 9.68 14.87 6.79
CA GLY A 74 10.98 15.39 6.36
C GLY A 74 11.71 14.37 5.47
N PRO A 75 12.92 13.90 5.84
CA PRO A 75 13.64 12.90 5.06
C PRO A 75 13.20 11.46 5.34
N TYR A 76 12.35 11.24 6.34
CA TYR A 76 11.93 9.91 6.77
C TYR A 76 10.64 9.50 6.08
N LEU A 77 10.58 8.24 5.66
CA LEU A 77 9.41 7.68 5.01
C LEU A 77 9.17 6.26 5.52
N ASP A 78 8.05 6.10 6.21
CA ASP A 78 7.53 4.80 6.59
C ASP A 78 6.50 4.35 5.57
N ILE A 79 6.65 3.12 5.06
CA ILE A 79 5.75 2.56 4.05
C ILE A 79 5.23 1.21 4.54
N TYR A 80 3.91 1.06 4.54
CA TYR A 80 3.18 -0.13 4.95
C TYR A 80 2.48 -0.72 3.73
N LEU A 81 2.79 -1.98 3.42
CA LEU A 81 2.12 -2.76 2.38
C LEU A 81 1.14 -3.71 3.06
N CYS A 82 -0.15 -3.60 2.74
CA CYS A 82 -1.20 -4.39 3.39
C CYS A 82 -2.30 -4.81 2.41
N ILE A 83 -2.98 -5.91 2.73
CA ILE A 83 -4.21 -6.35 2.07
C ILE A 83 -5.37 -5.84 2.91
N ARG A 84 -6.20 -4.96 2.35
CA ARG A 84 -7.51 -4.65 2.90
C ARG A 84 -8.46 -5.74 2.46
N SER A 85 -9.20 -6.38 3.36
CA SER A 85 -10.26 -7.35 3.04
C SER A 85 -11.51 -6.99 3.83
N GLY A 86 -12.38 -6.16 3.25
CA GLY A 86 -13.59 -5.67 3.92
C GLY A 86 -13.26 -4.89 5.20
N LYS A 87 -13.52 -5.51 6.36
CA LYS A 87 -13.20 -4.95 7.69
C LYS A 87 -11.84 -5.39 8.26
N SER A 88 -11.20 -6.37 7.64
CA SER A 88 -9.92 -6.95 8.10
C SER A 88 -8.74 -6.36 7.34
N CYS A 89 -7.56 -6.43 7.96
CA CYS A 89 -6.27 -6.10 7.36
C CYS A 89 -5.35 -7.31 7.48
N CYS A 90 -4.57 -7.60 6.44
CA CYS A 90 -3.40 -8.47 6.54
C CYS A 90 -2.15 -7.68 6.17
N ARG A 91 -1.22 -7.51 7.11
CA ARG A 91 0.04 -6.79 6.85
C ARG A 91 0.99 -7.67 6.09
N ILE A 92 1.48 -7.17 4.94
CA ILE A 92 2.46 -7.88 4.11
C ILE A 92 3.86 -7.52 4.58
N ALA A 93 4.20 -6.24 4.55
CA ALA A 93 5.55 -5.76 4.84
C ALA A 93 5.56 -4.28 5.24
N THR A 94 6.60 -3.88 5.97
CA THR A 94 6.88 -2.50 6.35
C THR A 94 8.30 -2.14 5.91
N ALA A 95 8.48 -0.94 5.35
CA ALA A 95 9.79 -0.40 5.02
C ALA A 95 10.01 0.97 5.66
N HIS A 96 11.24 1.22 6.12
CA HIS A 96 11.66 2.49 6.72
C HIS A 96 12.80 3.10 5.91
N PHE A 97 12.58 4.30 5.37
CA PHE A 97 13.59 5.06 4.63
C PHE A 97 14.03 6.31 5.41
N PRO A 98 15.30 6.73 5.29
CA PRO A 98 16.35 6.17 4.43
C PRO A 98 17.07 4.93 4.99
N GLY A 99 16.70 4.47 6.20
CA GLY A 99 17.35 3.33 6.88
C GLY A 99 17.42 2.04 6.06
N GLY A 100 16.52 1.87 5.09
CA GLY A 100 16.51 0.73 4.17
C GLY A 100 16.04 -0.57 4.82
N GLU A 101 15.50 -0.49 6.04
CA GLU A 101 14.95 -1.63 6.75
C GLU A 101 13.65 -2.05 6.05
N LEU A 102 13.58 -3.32 5.69
CA LEU A 102 12.37 -3.95 5.14
C LEU A 102 12.06 -5.18 5.98
N TYR A 103 10.89 -5.18 6.58
CA TYR A 103 10.37 -6.28 7.37
C TYR A 103 9.15 -6.88 6.68
N ILE A 104 9.15 -8.20 6.48
CA ILE A 104 7.99 -8.95 5.96
C ILE A 104 7.31 -9.60 7.16
N HIS A 105 6.04 -9.29 7.39
CA HIS A 105 5.31 -9.74 8.57
C HIS A 105 5.02 -11.24 8.53
N ASP A 106 5.23 -11.91 9.66
CA ASP A 106 4.91 -13.34 9.81
C ASP A 106 3.43 -13.63 9.58
N GLU A 107 2.55 -12.68 9.90
CA GLU A 107 1.12 -12.78 9.61
C GLU A 107 0.87 -13.15 8.13
N TYR A 108 1.51 -12.42 7.20
CA TYR A 108 1.41 -12.71 5.77
C TYR A 108 1.97 -14.08 5.38
N ARG A 109 3.06 -14.50 6.03
CA ARG A 109 3.66 -15.82 5.78
C ARG A 109 2.68 -16.94 6.10
N HIS A 110 1.84 -16.78 7.12
CA HIS A 110 0.89 -17.79 7.57
C HIS A 110 -0.53 -17.64 7.00
N THR A 111 -0.94 -16.46 6.52
CA THR A 111 -2.27 -16.26 5.91
C THR A 111 -2.49 -17.16 4.70
N ILE A 112 -3.66 -17.77 4.56
CA ILE A 112 -3.99 -18.60 3.39
C ILE A 112 -4.48 -17.69 2.26
N LEU A 113 -3.71 -17.62 1.18
CA LEU A 113 -4.00 -16.83 -0.03
C LEU A 113 -3.73 -17.69 -1.27
N LEU A 114 -4.45 -17.45 -2.35
CA LEU A 114 -4.28 -18.17 -3.62
C LEU A 114 -2.87 -18.04 -4.18
N ASN A 115 -2.37 -16.81 -4.22
CA ASN A 115 -0.99 -16.51 -4.60
C ASN A 115 -0.46 -15.44 -3.67
N LYS A 116 0.77 -15.64 -3.20
CA LYS A 116 1.53 -14.65 -2.42
C LYS A 116 2.60 -14.01 -3.27
N LEU A 117 2.95 -12.79 -2.94
CA LEU A 117 4.17 -12.16 -3.35
C LEU A 117 5.34 -12.90 -2.70
N SER A 118 6.35 -13.20 -3.50
CA SER A 118 7.66 -13.61 -2.99
C SER A 118 8.37 -12.44 -2.32
N ASP A 119 9.31 -12.73 -1.41
CA ASP A 119 10.17 -11.72 -0.78
C ASP A 119 10.87 -10.83 -1.81
N LYS A 120 11.23 -11.38 -2.98
CA LYS A 120 11.80 -10.62 -4.10
C LYS A 120 10.79 -9.62 -4.67
N GLN A 121 9.56 -10.04 -4.95
CA GLN A 121 8.52 -9.14 -5.48
C GLN A 121 8.17 -8.02 -4.50
N ILE A 122 8.16 -8.32 -3.19
CA ILE A 122 7.94 -7.31 -2.15
C ILE A 122 9.08 -6.29 -2.18
N LYS A 123 10.35 -6.75 -2.20
CA LYS A 123 11.53 -5.87 -2.32
C LYS A 123 11.49 -5.01 -3.58
N ASP A 124 11.18 -5.61 -4.73
CA ASP A 124 11.09 -4.90 -6.00
C ASP A 124 10.02 -3.80 -5.95
N LEU A 125 8.88 -4.07 -5.30
CA LEU A 125 7.81 -3.08 -5.11
C LEU A 125 8.27 -1.88 -4.27
N PHE A 126 8.91 -2.11 -3.12
CA PHE A 126 9.44 -1.02 -2.30
C PHE A 126 10.56 -0.24 -3.01
N ASN A 127 11.41 -0.91 -3.79
CA ASN A 127 12.44 -0.24 -4.58
C ASN A 127 11.85 0.70 -5.62
N VAL A 128 10.80 0.28 -6.33
CA VAL A 128 10.09 1.15 -7.29
C VAL A 128 9.55 2.41 -6.60
N VAL A 129 8.92 2.26 -5.44
CA VAL A 129 8.42 3.42 -4.67
C VAL A 129 9.56 4.30 -4.18
N ARG A 130 10.68 3.71 -3.74
CA ARG A 130 11.87 4.45 -3.30
C ARG A 130 12.50 5.26 -4.43
N GLU A 131 12.57 4.69 -5.62
CA GLU A 131 13.13 5.33 -6.81
C GLU A 131 12.26 6.47 -7.33
N ASP A 132 10.93 6.33 -7.20
CA ASP A 132 9.97 7.36 -7.61
C ASP A 132 8.81 7.51 -6.61
N LEU A 133 8.94 8.49 -5.71
CA LEU A 133 7.91 8.81 -4.72
C LEU A 133 6.68 9.47 -5.34
N SER A 134 6.73 9.95 -6.59
CA SER A 134 5.58 10.61 -7.23
C SER A 134 4.41 9.64 -7.45
N ILE A 135 4.69 8.34 -7.59
CA ILE A 135 3.68 7.30 -7.84
C ILE A 135 2.69 7.10 -6.67
N ILE A 136 3.10 7.48 -5.45
CA ILE A 136 2.27 7.43 -4.24
C ILE A 136 1.91 8.82 -3.69
N GLN A 137 2.29 9.89 -4.40
CA GLN A 137 2.03 11.26 -3.99
C GLN A 137 0.54 11.61 -4.18
N PRO A 138 -0.09 12.39 -3.29
CA PRO A 138 -1.45 12.87 -3.52
C PRO A 138 -1.56 13.59 -4.87
N LYS A 139 -2.60 13.26 -5.64
CA LYS A 139 -2.89 13.91 -6.92
C LYS A 139 -3.32 15.36 -6.69
N ALA A 140 -2.93 16.26 -7.60
CA ALA A 140 -3.44 17.63 -7.59
C ALA A 140 -4.96 17.63 -7.82
N ILE A 141 -5.68 18.49 -7.10
CA ILE A 141 -7.09 18.77 -7.41
C ILE A 141 -7.08 19.81 -8.52
N PHE A 142 -7.33 19.40 -9.77
CA PHE A 142 -7.65 20.35 -10.81
C PHE A 142 -9.13 20.71 -10.65
N THR A 143 -9.41 21.84 -10.01
CA THR A 143 -10.70 22.50 -10.17
C THR A 143 -10.70 23.16 -11.54
N GLU A 144 -11.39 22.55 -12.50
CA GLU A 144 -11.82 23.29 -13.69
C GLU A 144 -12.77 24.41 -13.19
N PHE A 145 -12.38 25.66 -13.43
CA PHE A 145 -13.18 26.86 -13.19
C PHE A 145 -14.05 27.15 -14.40
#